data_AF-A0AA47P916-F1
#
_entry.id   AF-A0AA47P916-F1
#
_cell.length_a   1.000
_cell.length_b   1.000
_cell.length_c   1.000
_cell.angle_alpha   90.00
_cell.angle_beta   90.00
_cell.angle_gamma   90.00
#
_symmetry.space_group_name_H-M   'P 1'
#
loop_
_entity.id
_entity.type
_entity.pdbx_description
1 polymer ?
#
loop_
_entity_poly.entity_id
_entity_poly.type
_entity_poly.pdbx_seq_one_letter_code
_entity_poly.pdbx_strand_id
1 'polypeptide(L)'
;MEDTEAFVYLLLTLWLFVTHKAKEESQRRLQAARQNTLRKYIRVLEAIQQHEALDERTRAAKRRHGSRLAKSPSVWAFNRASEWWNIVVSSFTNAQWVQNFRMSEETLDFLCNKLRPVMERQDTSFRKCVTLKKRVAIASGSLLLAQSIEAYPFS
;
A
#
# COMPACT_ATOMS: atom_id res chain seq x y z
N MET A 1 61.17 28.63 45.17
CA MET A 1 59.75 29.02 45.24
C MET A 1 59.34 29.78 43.99
N GLU A 2 60.22 30.61 43.42
CA GLU A 2 60.01 31.36 42.17
C GLU A 2 59.90 30.45 40.92
N ASP A 3 60.71 29.39 40.83
CA ASP A 3 60.68 28.49 39.65
C ASP A 3 59.34 27.75 39.50
N THR A 4 58.75 27.31 40.62
CA THR A 4 57.46 26.60 40.62
C THR A 4 56.32 27.50 40.15
N GLU A 5 56.35 28.79 40.47
CA GLU A 5 55.36 29.75 40.01
C GLU A 5 55.49 30.02 38.51
N ALA A 6 56.73 30.15 38.01
CA ALA A 6 56.98 30.30 36.57
C ALA A 6 56.44 29.11 35.76
N PHE A 7 56.65 27.88 36.22
CA PHE A 7 56.07 26.69 35.57
C PHE A 7 54.54 26.70 35.60
N VAL A 8 53.91 27.14 36.70
CA VAL A 8 52.45 27.23 36.80
C VAL A 8 51.89 28.24 35.80
N TYR A 9 52.49 29.43 35.66
CA TYR A 9 52.06 30.43 34.69
C TYR A 9 52.26 29.98 33.23
N LEU A 10 53.35 29.26 32.94
CA LEU A 10 53.58 28.68 31.60
C LEU A 10 52.53 27.62 31.25
N LEU A 11 52.18 26.74 32.19
CA LEU A 11 51.14 25.74 31.98
C LEU A 11 49.75 26.37 31.83
N LEU A 12 49.43 27.41 32.61
CA LEU A 12 48.16 28.13 32.51
C LEU A 12 48.00 28.86 31.18
N THR A 13 49.04 29.57 30.72
CA THR A 13 49.00 30.29 29.44
C THR A 13 48.92 29.33 28.26
N LEU A 14 49.65 28.21 28.29
CA LEU A 14 49.55 27.15 27.30
C LEU A 14 48.15 26.53 27.26
N TRP A 15 47.55 26.24 28.42
CA TRP A 15 46.20 25.69 28.51
C TRP A 15 45.14 26.67 28.00
N LEU A 16 45.23 27.95 28.35
CA LEU A 16 44.34 29.00 27.82
C LEU A 16 44.48 29.16 26.30
N PHE A 17 45.71 29.10 25.79
CA PHE A 17 45.96 29.17 24.35
C PHE A 17 45.35 27.97 23.59
N VAL A 18 45.56 26.75 24.11
CA VAL A 18 45.01 25.52 23.52
C VAL A 18 43.48 25.53 23.56
N THR A 19 42.87 25.88 24.68
CA THR A 19 41.40 25.95 24.81
C THR A 19 40.79 27.06 23.95
N HIS A 20 41.46 28.22 23.85
CA HIS A 20 41.05 29.29 22.95
C HIS A 20 41.07 28.84 21.49
N LYS A 21 42.15 28.17 21.04
CA LYS A 21 42.27 27.64 19.68
C LYS A 21 41.24 26.55 19.39
N ALA A 22 41.03 25.63 20.33
CA ALA A 22 39.99 24.59 20.20
C ALA A 22 38.58 25.19 20.07
N LYS A 23 38.30 26.27 20.81
CA LYS A 23 37.02 27.00 20.74
C LYS A 23 36.86 27.73 19.39
N GLU A 24 37.90 28.41 18.89
CA GLU A 24 37.88 29.05 17.57
C GLU A 24 37.61 28.05 16.45
N GLU A 25 38.27 26.89 16.46
CA GLU A 25 38.05 25.84 15.46
C GLU A 25 36.63 25.27 15.53
N SER A 26 36.14 25.01 16.74
CA SER A 26 34.75 24.56 16.95
C SER A 26 33.74 25.58 16.42
N GLN A 27 33.97 26.87 16.66
CA GLN A 27 33.11 27.95 16.14
C GLN A 27 33.17 28.04 14.61
N ARG A 28 34.35 27.92 14.01
CA ARG A 28 34.50 27.88 12.54
C ARG A 28 33.78 26.68 11.94
N ARG A 29 33.91 25.49 12.55
CA ARG A 29 33.20 24.28 12.13
C ARG A 29 31.69 24.46 12.25
N LEU A 30 31.20 25.08 13.31
CA LEU A 30 29.78 25.37 13.50
C LEU A 30 29.26 26.38 12.45
N GLN A 31 30.00 27.44 12.17
CA GLN A 31 29.64 28.42 11.14
C GLN A 31 29.64 27.79 9.74
N ALA A 32 30.65 27.00 9.42
CA ALA A 32 30.71 26.24 8.16
C ALA A 32 29.56 25.22 8.06
N ALA A 33 29.23 24.53 9.15
CA ALA A 33 28.09 23.61 9.20
C ALA A 33 26.76 24.33 8.97
N ARG A 34 26.54 25.50 9.60
CA ARG A 34 25.34 26.32 9.37
C ARG A 34 25.20 26.76 7.91
N GLN A 35 26.28 27.26 7.31
CA GLN A 35 26.28 27.63 5.89
C GLN A 35 26.04 26.41 4.98
N ASN A 36 26.62 25.26 5.30
CA ASN A 36 26.40 24.02 4.57
C ASN A 36 24.94 23.55 4.67
N THR A 37 24.30 23.70 5.83
CA THR A 37 22.86 23.38 6.02
C THR A 37 21.99 24.26 5.14
N LEU A 38 22.23 25.58 5.12
CA LEU A 38 21.47 26.50 4.27
C LEU A 38 21.69 26.19 2.78
N ARG A 39 22.93 25.94 2.37
CA ARG A 39 23.25 25.54 0.98
C ARG A 39 22.57 24.23 0.58
N LYS A 40 22.52 23.25 1.48
CA LYS A 40 21.80 21.98 1.24
C LYS A 40 20.31 22.23 1.06
N TYR A 41 19.71 23.06 1.93
CA TYR A 41 18.28 23.39 1.85
C TYR A 41 17.93 24.07 0.51
N ILE A 42 18.71 25.07 0.09
CA ILE A 42 18.52 25.76 -1.19
C ILE A 42 18.56 24.78 -2.37
N ARG A 43 19.56 23.89 -2.42
CA ARG A 43 19.67 22.88 -3.49
C ARG A 43 18.49 21.91 -3.54
N VAL A 44 17.96 21.52 -2.37
CA VAL A 44 16.80 20.64 -2.30
C VAL A 44 15.55 21.37 -2.80
N LEU A 45 15.35 22.63 -2.42
CA LEU A 45 14.24 23.43 -2.94
C LEU A 45 14.33 23.61 -4.46
N GLU A 46 15.51 23.91 -4.98
CA GLU A 46 15.75 24.01 -6.42
C GLU A 46 15.44 22.67 -7.14
N ALA A 47 15.87 21.55 -6.57
CA ALA A 47 15.59 20.22 -7.12
C ALA A 47 14.09 19.87 -7.09
N ILE A 48 13.37 20.24 -6.03
CA ILE A 48 11.91 20.05 -5.93
C ILE A 48 11.21 20.88 -7.00
N GLN A 49 11.56 22.17 -7.14
CA GLN A 49 10.98 23.04 -8.17
C GLN A 49 11.23 22.52 -9.59
N GLN A 50 12.44 22.01 -9.87
CA GLN A 50 12.76 21.42 -11.17
C GLN A 50 11.95 20.15 -11.45
N HIS A 51 11.81 19.29 -10.45
CA HIS A 51 11.00 18.08 -10.56
C HIS A 51 9.53 18.41 -10.84
N GLU A 52 8.97 19.38 -10.11
CA GLU A 52 7.59 19.87 -10.30
C GLU A 52 7.39 20.44 -11.71
N ALA A 53 8.32 21.25 -12.21
CA ALA A 53 8.24 21.83 -13.56
C ALA A 53 8.33 20.76 -14.67
N LEU A 54 9.16 19.73 -14.51
CA LEU A 54 9.23 18.59 -15.43
C LEU A 54 7.95 17.76 -15.41
N ASP A 55 7.40 17.52 -14.21
CA ASP A 55 6.12 16.84 -14.03
C ASP A 55 4.97 17.63 -14.65
N GLU A 56 4.93 18.95 -14.48
CA GLU A 56 3.93 19.82 -15.09
C GLU A 56 4.03 19.83 -16.61
N ARG A 57 5.23 19.93 -17.18
CA ARG A 57 5.45 19.82 -18.63
C ARG A 57 4.96 18.46 -19.16
N THR A 58 5.27 17.39 -18.45
CA THR A 58 4.83 16.02 -18.80
C THR A 58 3.32 15.88 -18.70
N ARG A 59 2.69 16.42 -17.64
CA ARG A 59 1.24 16.45 -17.46
C ARG A 59 0.55 17.32 -18.51
N ALA A 60 1.12 18.47 -18.87
CA ALA A 60 0.60 19.36 -19.91
C ALA A 60 0.73 18.74 -21.31
N ALA A 61 1.84 18.04 -21.60
CA ALA A 61 1.99 17.26 -22.83
C ALA A 61 0.99 16.10 -22.89
N LYS A 62 0.78 15.39 -21.77
CA LYS A 62 -0.25 14.35 -21.62
C LYS A 62 -1.67 14.92 -21.73
N ARG A 63 -1.97 16.12 -21.24
CA ARG A 63 -3.28 16.78 -21.45
C ARG A 63 -3.52 17.08 -22.92
N ARG A 64 -2.48 17.48 -23.67
CA ARG A 64 -2.56 17.73 -25.12
C ARG A 64 -2.77 16.46 -25.95
N HIS A 65 -2.22 15.32 -25.53
CA HIS A 65 -2.35 14.03 -26.23
C HIS A 65 -3.41 13.07 -25.64
N GLY A 66 -3.89 13.33 -24.43
CA GLY A 66 -4.58 12.35 -23.57
C GLY A 66 -6.10 12.43 -23.55
N SER A 67 -6.74 13.15 -24.47
CA SER A 67 -8.21 13.10 -24.60
C SER A 67 -8.71 11.78 -25.22
N ARG A 68 -7.82 10.93 -25.76
CA ARG A 68 -8.19 9.63 -26.37
C ARG A 68 -7.70 8.39 -25.64
N LEU A 69 -6.83 8.54 -24.62
CA LEU A 69 -6.22 7.43 -23.88
C LEU A 69 -6.28 7.69 -22.37
N ALA A 70 -7.43 8.16 -21.88
CA ALA A 70 -7.67 8.24 -20.46
C ALA A 70 -7.44 6.86 -19.84
N LYS A 71 -6.38 6.77 -19.03
CA LYS A 71 -5.93 5.60 -18.29
C LYS A 71 -7.13 4.77 -17.81
N SER A 72 -7.24 3.55 -18.31
CA SER A 72 -8.03 2.52 -17.63
C SER A 72 -7.53 2.46 -16.17
N PRO A 73 -8.41 2.53 -15.16
CA PRO A 73 -8.01 2.49 -13.77
C PRO A 73 -7.13 1.27 -13.50
N SER A 74 -6.08 1.44 -12.69
CA SER A 74 -5.40 0.29 -12.09
C SER A 74 -6.46 -0.52 -11.35
N VAL A 75 -6.72 -1.73 -11.83
CA VAL A 75 -7.76 -2.60 -11.31
C VAL A 75 -7.28 -3.10 -9.93
N TRP A 76 -7.71 -2.42 -8.85
CA TRP A 76 -7.40 -2.77 -7.45
C TRP A 76 -8.00 -4.11 -7.01
N ALA A 77 -8.86 -4.70 -7.83
CA ALA A 77 -9.49 -5.99 -7.59
C ALA A 77 -9.51 -6.78 -8.89
N PHE A 78 -8.75 -7.87 -8.96
CA PHE A 78 -8.83 -8.81 -10.07
C PHE A 78 -10.30 -9.18 -10.29
N ASN A 79 -10.80 -9.01 -11.51
CA ASN A 79 -12.16 -9.42 -11.87
C ASN A 79 -12.22 -10.95 -11.88
N ARG A 80 -12.30 -11.56 -10.68
CA ARG A 80 -12.66 -12.96 -10.55
C ARG A 80 -14.06 -13.07 -11.11
N ALA A 81 -14.25 -13.85 -12.16
CA ALA A 81 -15.51 -14.02 -12.87
C ALA A 81 -16.68 -14.11 -11.88
N SER A 82 -17.34 -12.98 -11.58
CA SER A 82 -18.49 -12.95 -10.65
C SER A 82 -19.62 -13.85 -11.17
N GLU A 83 -19.58 -14.07 -12.48
CA GLU A 83 -20.46 -14.86 -13.30
C GLU A 83 -20.27 -16.37 -13.16
N TRP A 84 -19.21 -16.87 -12.50
CA TRP A 84 -19.01 -18.33 -12.35
C TRP A 84 -20.24 -18.99 -11.72
N TRP A 85 -20.86 -18.35 -10.74
CA TRP A 85 -22.09 -18.87 -10.12
C TRP A 85 -23.24 -18.93 -11.13
N ASN A 86 -23.48 -17.86 -11.87
CA ASN A 86 -24.62 -17.79 -12.79
C ASN A 86 -24.44 -18.73 -14.00
N ILE A 87 -23.20 -18.92 -14.48
CA ILE A 87 -22.90 -19.77 -15.63
C ILE A 87 -22.77 -21.24 -15.22
N VAL A 88 -21.95 -21.54 -14.20
CA VAL A 88 -21.61 -22.91 -13.84
C VAL A 88 -22.80 -23.58 -13.17
N VAL A 89 -23.44 -22.90 -12.21
CA VAL A 89 -24.53 -23.51 -11.43
C VAL A 89 -25.81 -23.67 -12.26
N SER A 90 -26.10 -22.77 -13.20
CA SER A 90 -27.26 -22.93 -14.10
C SER A 90 -27.11 -24.10 -15.07
N SER A 91 -25.88 -24.51 -15.36
CA SER A 91 -25.57 -25.65 -16.22
C SER A 91 -25.52 -27.00 -15.50
N PHE A 92 -25.67 -27.01 -14.16
CA PHE A 92 -25.56 -28.25 -13.39
C PHE A 92 -26.79 -29.13 -13.56
N THR A 93 -26.54 -30.40 -13.85
CA THR A 93 -27.52 -31.47 -13.67
C THR A 93 -27.71 -31.79 -12.18
N ASN A 94 -28.83 -32.41 -11.80
CA ASN A 94 -29.09 -32.83 -10.41
C ASN A 94 -27.96 -33.71 -9.85
N ALA A 95 -27.36 -34.58 -10.68
CA ALA A 95 -26.24 -35.41 -10.28
C ALA A 95 -24.98 -34.57 -9.96
N GLN A 96 -24.65 -33.61 -10.83
CA GLN A 96 -23.53 -32.68 -10.59
C GLN A 96 -23.80 -31.79 -9.39
N TRP A 97 -25.04 -31.37 -9.17
CA TRP A 97 -25.42 -30.58 -8.01
C TRP A 97 -25.14 -31.34 -6.71
N VAL A 98 -25.63 -32.58 -6.60
CA VAL A 98 -25.40 -33.43 -5.42
C VAL A 98 -23.92 -33.77 -5.28
N GLN A 99 -23.19 -33.99 -6.38
CA GLN A 99 -21.75 -34.23 -6.33
C GLN A 99 -20.96 -33.05 -5.76
N ASN A 100 -21.31 -31.81 -6.15
CA ASN A 100 -20.59 -30.61 -5.74
C ASN A 100 -21.00 -30.10 -4.35
N PHE A 101 -22.30 -30.11 -4.05
CA PHE A 101 -22.85 -29.54 -2.81
C PHE A 101 -23.18 -30.59 -1.74
N ARG A 102 -23.09 -31.90 -2.08
CA ARG A 102 -23.40 -33.04 -1.21
C ARG A 102 -24.84 -33.07 -0.68
N MET A 103 -25.72 -32.29 -1.31
CA MET A 103 -27.16 -32.21 -1.01
C MET A 103 -27.92 -31.82 -2.29
N SER A 104 -29.23 -31.99 -2.30
CA SER A 104 -30.07 -31.55 -3.43
C SER A 104 -30.29 -30.02 -3.43
N GLU A 105 -30.75 -29.47 -4.54
CA GLU A 105 -31.03 -28.03 -4.64
C GLU A 105 -32.15 -27.60 -3.68
N GLU A 106 -33.17 -28.44 -3.54
CA GLU A 106 -34.31 -28.21 -2.65
C GLU A 106 -33.87 -28.15 -1.19
N THR A 107 -32.89 -28.97 -0.80
CA THR A 107 -32.33 -28.97 0.55
C THR A 107 -31.57 -27.66 0.82
N LEU A 108 -30.81 -27.18 -0.16
CA LEU A 108 -30.12 -25.89 -0.06
C LEU A 108 -31.12 -24.74 0.07
N ASP A 109 -32.20 -24.75 -0.71
CA ASP A 109 -33.24 -23.72 -0.65
C ASP A 109 -34.01 -23.77 0.68
N PHE A 110 -34.26 -24.96 1.21
CA PHE A 110 -34.81 -25.13 2.56
C PHE A 110 -33.90 -24.51 3.63
N LEU A 111 -32.59 -24.77 3.57
CA LEU A 111 -31.61 -24.15 4.46
C LEU A 111 -31.59 -22.63 4.32
N CYS A 112 -31.65 -22.11 3.09
CA CYS A 112 -31.71 -20.68 2.84
C CYS A 112 -32.94 -20.04 3.47
N ASN A 113 -34.10 -20.69 3.41
CA ASN A 113 -35.33 -20.21 4.03
C ASN A 113 -35.22 -20.16 5.56
N LYS A 114 -34.57 -21.16 6.17
CA LYS A 114 -34.31 -21.17 7.62
C LYS A 114 -33.30 -20.12 8.07
N LEU A 115 -32.28 -19.86 7.26
CA LEU A 115 -31.21 -18.90 7.56
C LEU A 115 -31.57 -17.45 7.23
N ARG A 116 -32.61 -17.23 6.41
CA ARG A 116 -33.04 -15.90 5.96
C ARG A 116 -33.19 -14.89 7.11
N PRO A 117 -33.87 -15.18 8.23
CA PRO A 117 -34.07 -14.19 9.29
C PRO A 117 -32.79 -13.66 9.94
N VAL A 118 -31.71 -14.46 9.94
CA VAL A 118 -30.44 -14.12 10.60
C VAL A 118 -29.40 -13.61 9.61
N MET A 119 -29.46 -14.05 8.36
CA MET A 119 -28.43 -13.81 7.36
C MET A 119 -28.87 -12.88 6.22
N GLU A 120 -30.08 -12.32 6.26
CA GLU A 120 -30.54 -11.36 5.25
C GLU A 120 -29.67 -10.11 5.25
N ARG A 121 -29.12 -9.75 4.09
CA ARG A 121 -28.29 -8.55 3.90
C ARG A 121 -28.93 -7.70 2.82
N GLN A 122 -29.12 -6.43 3.10
CA GLN A 122 -29.66 -5.46 2.15
C GLN A 122 -28.58 -4.99 1.17
N ASP A 123 -28.98 -4.76 -0.07
CA ASP A 123 -28.12 -4.12 -1.07
C ASP A 123 -27.70 -2.73 -0.60
N THR A 124 -26.42 -2.41 -0.78
CA THR A 124 -25.91 -1.06 -0.50
C THR A 124 -25.83 -0.27 -1.80
N SER A 125 -25.95 1.05 -1.75
CA SER A 125 -25.90 1.92 -2.94
C SER A 125 -24.63 1.73 -3.79
N PHE A 126 -23.55 1.25 -3.19
CA PHE A 126 -22.27 1.02 -3.86
C PHE A 126 -22.07 -0.42 -4.35
N ARG A 127 -22.80 -1.41 -3.80
CA ARG A 127 -22.61 -2.83 -4.11
C ARG A 127 -23.86 -3.65 -3.82
N LYS A 128 -24.27 -4.44 -4.81
CA LYS A 128 -25.24 -5.54 -4.62
C LYS A 128 -24.68 -6.61 -3.70
N CYS A 129 -25.47 -7.01 -2.72
CA CYS A 129 -25.13 -8.09 -1.81
C CYS A 129 -25.11 -9.42 -2.57
N VAL A 130 -24.15 -10.27 -2.21
CA VAL A 130 -24.11 -11.65 -2.71
C VAL A 130 -25.38 -12.34 -2.23
N THR A 131 -26.14 -13.00 -3.12
CA THR A 131 -27.39 -13.67 -2.74
C THR A 131 -27.17 -14.69 -1.62
N LEU A 132 -28.14 -14.87 -0.73
CA LEU A 132 -28.03 -15.81 0.39
C LEU A 132 -27.74 -17.23 -0.11
N LYS A 133 -28.42 -17.67 -1.18
CA LYS A 133 -28.19 -18.97 -1.84
C LYS A 133 -26.73 -19.15 -2.25
N LYS A 134 -26.13 -18.16 -2.90
CA LYS A 134 -24.71 -18.19 -3.29
C LYS A 134 -23.77 -18.26 -2.07
N ARG A 135 -24.08 -17.56 -0.97
CA ARG A 135 -23.25 -17.63 0.25
C ARG A 135 -23.35 -18.98 0.95
N VAL A 136 -24.55 -19.51 1.11
CA VAL A 136 -24.79 -20.83 1.74
C VAL A 136 -24.17 -21.93 0.88
N ALA A 137 -24.26 -21.83 -0.44
CA ALA A 137 -23.62 -22.76 -1.36
C ALA A 137 -22.10 -22.68 -1.32
N ILE A 138 -21.50 -21.50 -1.20
CA ILE A 138 -20.04 -21.36 -1.00
C ILE A 138 -19.63 -21.97 0.36
N ALA A 139 -20.41 -21.71 1.41
CA ALA A 139 -20.12 -22.23 2.75
C ALA A 139 -20.29 -23.76 2.83
N SER A 140 -21.27 -24.32 2.12
CA SER A 140 -21.52 -25.75 2.07
C SER A 140 -20.65 -26.47 1.03
N GLY A 141 -20.21 -25.77 -0.01
CA GLY A 141 -19.36 -26.26 -1.08
C GLY A 141 -17.99 -26.62 -0.53
N SER A 142 -17.92 -27.83 0.04
CA SER A 142 -16.76 -28.31 0.75
C SER A 142 -15.88 -29.12 -0.21
N LEU A 143 -14.65 -28.63 -0.38
CA LEU A 143 -13.42 -29.40 -0.61
C LEU A 143 -13.02 -29.80 -2.05
N LEU A 144 -13.94 -30.11 -2.98
CA LEU A 144 -13.54 -30.51 -4.35
C LEU A 144 -13.16 -29.34 -5.27
N LEU A 145 -13.76 -28.16 -5.09
CA LEU A 145 -13.35 -26.95 -5.82
C LEU A 145 -11.92 -26.51 -5.49
N ALA A 146 -11.41 -26.86 -4.31
CA ALA A 146 -10.02 -26.58 -3.93
C ALA A 146 -9.01 -27.36 -4.80
N GLN A 147 -9.37 -28.55 -5.29
CA GLN A 147 -8.52 -29.32 -6.22
C GLN A 147 -8.68 -28.87 -7.68
N SER A 148 -9.84 -28.31 -8.07
CA SER A 148 -10.03 -27.81 -9.45
C SER A 148 -9.39 -26.44 -9.72
N ILE A 149 -9.10 -25.66 -8.67
CA ILE A 149 -8.42 -24.35 -8.84
C ILE A 149 -6.93 -24.55 -9.21
N GLU A 150 -6.33 -25.70 -8.89
CA GLU A 150 -5.01 -26.09 -9.43
C GLU A 150 -5.07 -26.58 -10.89
N ALA A 151 -6.26 -26.94 -11.40
CA ALA A 151 -6.42 -27.57 -12.71
C ALA A 151 -6.72 -26.57 -13.85
N TYR A 152 -6.77 -25.27 -13.58
CA TYR A 152 -6.83 -24.23 -14.62
C TYR A 152 -5.48 -23.50 -14.72
N PRO A 153 -4.51 -23.99 -15.52
CA PRO A 153 -3.38 -23.18 -15.89
C PRO A 153 -3.93 -22.05 -16.78
N PHE A 154 -3.73 -20.81 -16.35
CA PHE A 154 -3.93 -19.62 -17.17
C PHE A 154 -3.14 -19.77 -18.48
N SER A 155 -3.84 -19.81 -19.61
CA SER A 155 -3.30 -19.53 -20.94
C SER A 155 -3.51 -18.06 -21.29
#